data_AF-A0A961GBD5-F1
#
_entry.id   AF-A0A961GBD5-F1
#
_cell.length_a   1.000
_cell.length_b   1.000
_cell.length_c   1.000
_cell.angle_alpha   90.00
_cell.angle_beta   90.00
_cell.angle_gamma   90.00
#
_symmetry.space_group_name_H-M   'P 1'
#
loop_
_entity.id
_entity.type
_entity.pdbx_description
1 polymer ?
#
loop_
_entity_poly.entity_id
_entity_poly.type
_entity_poly.pdbx_seq_one_letter_code
_entity_poly.pdbx_strand_id
1 'polypeptide(L)'
;MTARQQALAAQKTWREQRAAVEKRREGWALDVAVAIAERDRCEQRAGLGLGKLVDDGLSVEDAVQWTGGVLTVKQARALIAHAATADGDGGDAAAPA
;
A
#
# COMPACT_ATOMS: atom_id res chain seq x y z
N MET A 1 8.18 31.21 -41.64
CA MET A 1 8.31 29.86 -41.06
C MET A 1 8.06 28.85 -42.17
N THR A 2 8.90 27.82 -42.29
CA THR A 2 8.71 26.76 -43.30
C THR A 2 7.79 25.66 -42.77
N ALA A 3 7.15 24.90 -43.67
CA ALA A 3 6.32 23.75 -43.30
C ALA A 3 7.07 22.76 -42.37
N ARG A 4 8.38 22.59 -42.58
CA ARG A 4 9.24 21.78 -41.71
C ARG A 4 9.35 22.33 -40.28
N GLN A 5 9.52 23.64 -40.12
CA GLN A 5 9.60 24.27 -38.79
C GLN A 5 8.27 24.13 -38.04
N GLN A 6 7.14 24.30 -38.74
CA GLN A 6 5.81 24.11 -38.16
C GLN A 6 5.58 22.65 -37.73
N ALA A 7 5.95 21.68 -38.56
CA ALA A 7 5.83 20.26 -38.23
C ALA A 7 6.72 19.87 -37.03
N LEU A 8 7.95 20.39 -36.95
CA LEU A 8 8.85 20.14 -35.81
C LEU A 8 8.32 20.77 -34.51
N ALA A 9 7.75 21.98 -34.58
CA ALA A 9 7.13 22.62 -33.41
C ALA A 9 5.94 21.81 -32.89
N ALA A 10 5.05 21.36 -33.79
CA ALA A 10 3.91 20.51 -33.41
C ALA A 10 4.36 19.17 -32.80
N GLN A 11 5.39 18.54 -33.36
CA GLN A 11 5.95 17.30 -32.81
C GLN A 11 6.55 17.50 -31.41
N LYS A 12 7.28 18.60 -31.20
CA LYS A 12 7.85 18.95 -29.89
C LYS A 12 6.74 19.12 -28.85
N THR A 13 5.72 19.92 -29.15
CA THR A 13 4.57 20.14 -28.27
C THR A 13 3.86 18.83 -27.92
N TRP A 14 3.66 17.94 -28.89
CA TRP A 14 3.01 16.65 -28.63
C TRP A 14 3.85 15.75 -27.70
N ARG A 15 5.17 15.72 -27.88
CA ARG A 15 6.08 14.98 -26.99
C ARG A 15 6.07 15.54 -25.57
N GLU A 16 6.11 16.86 -25.43
CA GLU A 16 6.05 17.54 -24.13
C GLU A 16 4.73 17.25 -23.41
N GLN A 17 3.60 17.31 -24.13
CA GLN A 17 2.30 16.96 -23.56
C GLN A 17 2.24 15.50 -23.12
N ARG A 18 2.76 14.57 -23.93
CA ARG A 18 2.83 13.15 -23.54
C ARG A 18 3.72 12.94 -22.32
N ALA A 19 4.91 13.55 -22.27
CA ALA A 19 5.80 13.46 -21.13
C ALA A 19 5.16 14.04 -19.86
N ALA A 20 4.43 15.16 -19.96
CA ALA A 20 3.73 15.74 -18.83
C ALA A 20 2.58 14.86 -18.32
N VAL A 21 1.84 14.20 -19.23
CA VAL A 21 0.80 13.23 -18.86
C VAL A 21 1.42 12.02 -18.17
N GLU A 22 2.50 11.48 -18.72
CA GLU A 22 3.19 10.31 -18.16
C GLU A 22 3.74 10.61 -16.77
N LYS A 23 4.45 11.74 -16.62
CA LYS A 23 4.97 12.19 -15.33
C LYS A 23 3.88 12.35 -14.26
N ARG A 24 2.68 12.83 -14.63
CA ARG A 24 1.55 12.90 -13.69
C ARG A 24 1.05 11.52 -13.28
N ARG A 25 0.98 10.58 -14.23
CA ARG A 25 0.58 9.20 -13.96
C ARG A 25 1.58 8.48 -13.09
N GLU A 26 2.88 8.66 -13.33
CA GLU A 26 3.96 8.15 -12.47
C GLU A 26 3.80 8.66 -11.03
N GLY A 27 3.55 9.96 -10.85
CA GLY A 27 3.26 10.53 -9.54
C GLY A 27 2.08 9.88 -8.85
N TRP A 28 0.93 9.78 -9.53
CA TRP A 28 -0.26 9.13 -8.95
C TRP A 28 -0.05 7.64 -8.65
N ALA A 29 0.68 6.92 -9.52
CA ALA A 29 1.01 5.52 -9.29
C ALA A 29 1.88 5.34 -8.05
N LEU A 30 2.88 6.22 -7.87
CA LEU A 30 3.72 6.24 -6.67
C LEU A 30 2.89 6.53 -5.42
N ASP A 31 2.02 7.55 -5.45
CA ASP A 31 1.14 7.90 -4.33
C ASP A 31 0.25 6.72 -3.92
N VAL A 32 -0.33 6.01 -4.89
CA VAL A 32 -1.14 4.80 -4.64
C VAL A 32 -0.29 3.69 -4.03
N ALA A 33 0.92 3.44 -4.55
CA ALA A 33 1.80 2.41 -4.03
C ALA A 33 2.20 2.69 -2.56
N VAL A 34 2.53 3.95 -2.25
CA VAL A 34 2.84 4.39 -0.88
C VAL A 34 1.63 4.22 0.03
N ALA A 35 0.45 4.67 -0.39
CA ALA A 35 -0.77 4.56 0.41
C ALA A 35 -1.15 3.09 0.72
N ILE A 36 -0.95 2.18 -0.25
CA ILE A 36 -1.16 0.74 -0.02
C ILE A 36 -0.16 0.23 1.03
N ALA A 37 1.13 0.53 0.88
CA ALA A 37 2.15 0.10 1.84
C ALA A 37 1.91 0.64 3.25
N GLU A 38 1.46 1.89 3.38
CA GLU A 38 1.09 2.51 4.65
C GLU A 38 -0.13 1.85 5.29
N ARG A 39 -1.16 1.53 4.48
CA ARG A 39 -2.34 0.79 4.94
C ARG A 39 -1.94 -0.59 5.45
N ASP A 40 -1.12 -1.32 4.70
CA ASP A 40 -0.70 -2.67 5.07
C ASP A 40 0.09 -2.64 6.40
N ARG A 41 0.96 -1.65 6.62
CA ARG A 41 1.64 -1.44 7.92
C ARG A 41 0.66 -1.16 9.06
N CYS A 42 -0.40 -0.38 8.80
CA CYS A 42 -1.44 -0.12 9.80
C CYS A 42 -2.21 -1.41 10.14
N GLU A 43 -2.55 -2.22 9.14
CA GLU A 43 -3.25 -3.50 9.30
C GLU A 43 -2.39 -4.50 10.08
N GLN A 44 -1.09 -4.61 9.77
CA GLN A 44 -0.14 -5.44 10.52
C GLN A 44 -0.06 -5.02 11.98
N ARG A 45 0.07 -3.73 12.26
CA ARG A 45 0.08 -3.21 13.64
C ARG A 45 -1.20 -3.55 14.39
N ALA A 46 -2.35 -3.44 13.74
CA ALA A 46 -3.63 -3.82 14.33
C ALA A 46 -3.68 -5.33 14.63
N GLY A 47 -3.22 -6.16 13.70
CA GLY A 47 -3.10 -7.61 13.86
C GLY A 47 -2.19 -8.01 15.02
N LEU A 48 -1.01 -7.38 15.15
CA LEU A 48 -0.10 -7.60 16.28
C LEU A 48 -0.73 -7.19 17.61
N GLY A 49 -1.47 -6.08 17.64
CA GLY A 49 -2.21 -5.64 18.84
C GLY A 49 -3.28 -6.65 19.26
N LEU A 50 -4.07 -7.14 18.30
CA LEU A 50 -5.08 -8.17 18.54
C LEU A 50 -4.45 -9.51 18.95
N GLY A 51 -3.34 -9.90 18.31
CA GLY A 51 -2.59 -11.11 18.66
C GLY A 51 -2.14 -11.09 20.12
N LYS A 52 -1.60 -9.96 20.60
CA LYS A 52 -1.21 -9.80 22.01
C LYS A 52 -2.38 -9.97 22.98
N LEU A 53 -3.58 -9.48 22.64
CA LEU A 53 -4.76 -9.69 23.49
C LEU A 53 -5.13 -11.18 23.57
N VAL A 54 -5.07 -11.89 22.44
CA VAL A 54 -5.34 -13.33 22.39
C VAL A 54 -4.27 -14.13 23.13
N ASP A 55 -3.00 -13.75 23.00
CA ASP A 55 -1.87 -14.35 23.72
C ASP A 55 -1.96 -14.13 25.24
N ASP A 56 -2.58 -13.03 25.67
CA ASP A 56 -2.92 -12.74 27.08
C ASP A 56 -4.14 -13.55 27.59
N GLY A 57 -4.67 -14.46 26.78
CA GLY A 57 -5.70 -15.42 27.15
C GLY A 57 -7.13 -15.01 26.80
N LEU A 58 -7.34 -13.90 26.09
CA LEU A 58 -8.68 -13.52 25.62
C LEU A 58 -9.10 -14.38 24.42
N SER A 59 -10.40 -14.64 24.33
CA SER A 59 -10.98 -15.11 23.06
C SER A 59 -10.89 -13.98 22.01
N VAL A 60 -10.97 -14.34 20.72
CA VAL A 60 -10.99 -13.34 19.65
C VAL A 60 -12.23 -12.45 19.77
N GLU A 61 -13.35 -13.03 20.20
CA GLU A 61 -14.60 -12.35 20.47
C GLU A 61 -14.44 -11.29 21.57
N ASP A 62 -13.79 -11.63 22.68
CA ASP A 62 -13.50 -10.68 23.76
C ASP A 62 -12.52 -9.60 23.32
N ALA A 63 -11.45 -9.97 22.61
CA ALA A 63 -10.47 -9.02 22.08
C ALA A 63 -11.14 -7.98 21.16
N VAL A 64 -12.09 -8.40 20.32
CA VAL A 64 -12.92 -7.49 19.51
C VAL A 64 -13.76 -6.57 20.38
N GLN A 65 -14.39 -7.09 21.43
CA GLN A 65 -15.19 -6.28 22.34
C GLN A 65 -14.34 -5.21 23.04
N TRP A 66 -13.09 -5.53 23.41
CA TRP A 66 -12.12 -4.58 24.00
C TRP A 66 -11.72 -3.44 23.06
N THR A 67 -11.82 -3.63 21.75
CA THR A 67 -11.62 -2.54 20.78
C THR A 67 -12.82 -1.59 20.66
N GLY A 68 -13.87 -1.79 21.48
CA GLY A 68 -15.13 -1.06 21.38
C GLY A 68 -16.00 -1.54 20.22
N GLY A 69 -15.77 -2.75 19.71
CA GLY A 69 -16.56 -3.33 18.62
C GLY A 69 -16.37 -2.63 17.27
N VAL A 70 -15.26 -1.90 17.06
CA VAL A 70 -14.98 -1.18 15.80
C VAL A 70 -14.69 -2.12 14.61
N LEU A 71 -14.53 -3.41 14.87
CA LEU A 71 -14.35 -4.46 13.87
C LEU A 71 -15.15 -5.71 14.22
N THR A 72 -15.38 -6.55 13.22
CA THR A 72 -15.98 -7.88 13.39
C THR A 72 -14.92 -8.93 13.75
N VAL A 73 -15.35 -10.05 14.34
CA VAL A 73 -14.48 -11.22 14.60
C VAL A 73 -13.78 -11.71 13.33
N LYS A 74 -14.48 -11.70 12.19
CA LYS A 74 -13.89 -12.08 10.90
C LYS A 74 -12.74 -11.15 10.50
N GLN A 75 -12.91 -9.85 10.66
CA GLN A 75 -11.86 -8.86 10.39
C GLN A 75 -10.69 -9.03 11.37
N ALA A 76 -10.96 -9.30 12.64
CA ALA A 76 -9.91 -9.52 13.65
C ALA A 76 -9.01 -10.71 13.28
N ARG A 77 -9.62 -11.84 12.92
CA ARG A 77 -8.89 -13.04 12.49
C ARG A 77 -8.04 -12.77 11.25
N ALA A 78 -8.58 -12.02 10.28
CA ALA A 78 -7.83 -11.66 9.08
C ALA A 78 -6.60 -10.78 9.39
N LEU A 79 -6.74 -9.80 10.29
CA LEU A 79 -5.63 -8.93 10.72
C LEU A 79 -4.55 -9.71 11.48
N ILE A 80 -4.95 -10.59 12.41
CA ILE A 80 -4.00 -11.46 13.14
C ILE A 80 -3.22 -12.35 12.15
N ALA A 81 -3.91 -12.97 11.20
CA ALA A 81 -3.27 -13.80 10.18
C ALA A 81 -2.33 -12.98 9.28
N HIS A 82 -2.73 -11.77 8.89
CA HIS A 82 -1.90 -10.87 8.09
C HIS A 82 -0.60 -10.47 8.83
N ALA A 83 -0.68 -10.16 10.12
CA ALA A 83 0.49 -9.87 10.94
C ALA A 83 1.47 -11.05 10.99
N ALA A 84 0.98 -12.28 11.14
CA ALA A 84 1.84 -13.47 11.17
C ALA A 84 2.60 -13.71 9.85
N THR A 85 2.04 -13.30 8.70
CA THR A 85 2.74 -13.41 7.40
C THR A 85 3.81 -12.34 7.20
N ALA A 86 3.68 -11.17 7.82
CA ALA A 86 4.62 -10.07 7.67
C ALA A 86 5.97 -10.34 8.37
N ASP A 87 5.95 -11.03 9.52
CA ASP A 87 7.17 -11.41 10.24
C ASP A 87 7.99 -12.48 9.48
N GLY A 88 7.39 -13.20 8.53
CA GLY A 88 8.06 -14.24 7.74
C GLY A 88 8.72 -13.77 6.44
N ASP A 89 8.29 -12.64 5.87
CA ASP A 89 8.74 -12.16 4.54
C ASP A 89 9.95 -11.21 4.61
N GLY A 90 10.30 -10.70 5.80
CA GLY A 90 11.43 -9.78 6.00
C GLY A 90 12.84 -10.40 5.87
N GLY A 91 12.94 -11.69 5.51
CA GLY A 91 14.19 -12.46 5.50
C GLY A 91 14.83 -12.71 4.13
N ASP A 92 14.13 -12.49 3.01
CA ASP A 92 14.59 -12.97 1.69
C ASP A 92 14.47 -11.92 0.57
N ALA A 93 14.99 -10.72 0.82
CA ALA A 93 15.26 -9.73 -0.24
C ALA A 93 16.74 -9.31 -0.21
N ALA A 94 17.65 -10.29 -0.27
CA ALA A 94 19.02 -10.06 -0.68
C ALA A 94 19.04 -9.78 -2.19
N ALA A 95 19.23 -8.50 -2.54
CA ALA A 95 19.37 -8.05 -3.93
C ALA A 95 20.56 -8.74 -4.63
N PRO A 96 20.43 -9.19 -5.89
CA PRO A 96 21.59 -9.55 -6.68
C PRO A 96 22.31 -8.28 -7.19
N ALA A 97 23.64 -8.38 -7.19
CA ALA A 97 24.62 -7.37 -7.58
C ALA A 97 24.63 -7.04 -9.09
#